data_AF-A0A931UFV8-F1
#
_entry.id   AF-A0A931UFV8-F1
#
_cell.length_a   1.000
_cell.length_b   1.000
_cell.length_c   1.000
_cell.angle_alpha   90.00
_cell.angle_beta   90.00
_cell.angle_gamma   90.00
#
_symmetry.space_group_name_H-M   'P 1'
#
loop_
_entity.id
_entity.type
_entity.pdbx_description
1 polymer ?
#
loop_
_entity_poly.entity_id
_entity_poly.type
_entity_poly.pdbx_seq_one_letter_code
_entity_poly.pdbx_strand_id
1 'polypeptide(L)' 'MIVKQNHEIAVFGGGCFWCTEAVFDGLRGVISVMPGYAGGSLKNPTYDGVCGGQTGHAEAIRIEFDPSVIS' A
#
# COMPACT_ATOMS: atom_id res chain seq x y z
N MET A 1 4.49 22.50 21.92
CA MET A 1 4.33 22.70 20.46
C MET A 1 3.96 21.34 19.88
N ILE A 2 2.75 21.17 19.32
CA ILE A 2 2.40 19.94 18.61
C ILE A 2 2.82 20.17 17.16
N VAL A 3 3.85 19.46 16.70
CA VAL A 3 4.24 19.49 15.29
C VAL A 3 3.16 18.72 14.52
N LYS A 4 2.44 19.38 13.61
CA LYS A 4 1.60 18.69 12.63
C LYS A 4 2.56 17.91 11.72
N GLN A 5 2.68 16.59 11.90
CA GLN A 5 3.33 15.76 10.90
C GLN A 5 2.37 15.64 9.71
N ASN A 6 2.78 16.17 8.55
CA ASN A 6 1.96 16.15 7.34
C ASN A 6 2.21 14.85 6.59
N HIS A 7 1.53 13.77 7.00
CA HIS A 7 1.65 12.48 6.32
C HIS A 7 0.65 12.39 5.17
N GLU A 8 1.12 11.88 4.04
CA GLU A 8 0.27 11.56 2.90
C GLU A 8 0.20 10.06 2.66
N ILE A 9 -0.87 9.63 1.99
CA ILE A 9 -1.13 8.24 1.70
C ILE A 9 -1.18 8.04 0.19
N ALA A 10 -0.39 7.10 -0.30
CA ALA A 10 -0.45 6.61 -1.67
C ALA A 10 -0.77 5.12 -1.70
N VAL A 11 -1.48 4.69 -2.74
CA VAL A 11 -1.79 3.27 -2.99
C VAL A 11 -1.25 2.88 -4.35
N PHE A 12 -0.37 1.87 -4.37
CA PHE A 12 0.27 1.40 -5.59
C PHE A 12 -0.12 -0.06 -5.87
N GLY A 13 -0.55 -0.33 -7.11
CA GLY A 13 -0.69 -1.68 -7.65
C GLY A 13 0.47 -1.97 -8.60
N GLY A 14 1.36 -2.89 -8.22
CA GLY A 14 2.63 -3.10 -8.93
C GLY A 14 3.02 -4.56 -9.15
N GLY A 15 2.08 -5.50 -9.00
CA GLY A 15 2.35 -6.94 -8.96
C GLY A 15 2.49 -7.44 -7.52
N CYS A 16 3.37 -8.41 -7.28
CA CYS A 16 3.53 -9.05 -5.97
C CYS A 16 3.83 -8.02 -4.87
N PHE A 17 2.90 -7.90 -3.93
CA PHE A 17 2.97 -6.96 -2.81
C PHE A 17 4.20 -7.10 -1.90
N TRP A 18 4.81 -8.29 -1.80
CA TRP A 18 6.02 -8.51 -1.01
C TRP A 18 7.25 -7.88 -1.67
N CYS A 19 7.30 -7.94 -3.01
CA CYS A 19 8.38 -7.32 -3.76
C CYS A 19 8.30 -5.80 -3.70
N THR A 20 7.09 -5.24 -3.82
CA THR A 20 6.90 -3.79 -3.78
C THR A 20 7.07 -3.25 -2.37
N GLU A 21 6.53 -3.90 -1.34
CA GLU A 21 6.73 -3.54 0.06
C GLU A 21 8.22 -3.38 0.41
N ALA A 22 9.03 -4.40 0.10
CA ALA A 22 10.46 -4.40 0.40
C ALA A 22 11.23 -3.24 -0.28
N VAL A 23 10.77 -2.78 -1.45
CA VAL A 23 11.38 -1.65 -2.15
C VAL A 23 11.07 -0.33 -1.45
N PHE A 24 9.85 -0.16 -0.93
CA PHE A 24 9.42 1.11 -0.33
C PHE A 24 9.79 1.23 1.15
N ASP A 25 9.86 0.12 1.90
CA ASP A 25 10.14 0.13 3.34
C ASP A 25 11.52 0.73 3.69
N GLY A 26 12.49 0.62 2.78
CA GLY A 26 13.83 1.19 2.95
C GLY A 26 13.98 2.67 2.55
N LEU A 27 12.93 3.31 2.03
CA LEU A 27 13.05 4.68 1.51
C LEU A 27 12.97 5.71 2.63
N ARG A 28 13.90 6.67 2.61
CA ARG A 28 13.84 7.82 3.52
C ARG A 28 12.60 8.64 3.24
N GLY A 29 11.83 8.92 4.29
CA GLY A 29 10.55 9.63 4.19
C GLY A 29 9.34 8.69 4.15
N VAL A 30 9.54 7.38 3.95
CA VAL A 30 8.48 6.40 4.16
C VAL A 30 8.36 6.10 5.65
N ILE A 31 7.13 6.15 6.16
CA ILE A 31 6.78 5.96 7.57
C ILE A 31 6.24 4.56 7.79
N SER A 32 5.41 4.08 6.86
CA SER A 32 4.85 2.73 6.89
C SER A 32 4.45 2.27 5.50
N VAL A 33 4.68 1.00 5.22
CA VAL A 33 4.12 0.28 4.07
C VAL A 33 3.23 -0.84 4.59
N MET A 34 2.04 -0.99 4.00
CA MET A 34 1.10 -2.06 4.35
C MET A 34 0.65 -2.81 3.09
N PRO A 35 0.88 -4.13 2.99
CA PRO A 35 0.36 -4.95 1.90
C PRO A 35 -1.16 -5.13 2.02
N GLY A 36 -1.84 -5.18 0.88
CA GLY A 36 -3.28 -5.36 0.82
C GLY A 36 -3.82 -5.57 -0.59
N TYR A 37 -5.12 -5.36 -0.74
CA TYR A 37 -5.88 -5.60 -1.97
C TYR A 37 -6.78 -4.42 -2.29
N ALA A 38 -6.81 -4.00 -3.55
CA ALA A 38 -7.61 -2.86 -3.98
C ALA A 38 -8.20 -3.05 -5.39
N GLY A 39 -9.22 -2.25 -5.72
CA GLY A 39 -9.81 -2.17 -7.07
C GLY A 39 -10.87 -3.22 -7.41
N GLY A 40 -11.10 -4.21 -6.55
CA GLY A 40 -12.13 -5.24 -6.76
C GLY A 40 -13.50 -4.87 -6.20
N SER A 41 -14.47 -5.74 -6.50
CA SER A 41 -15.89 -5.51 -6.16
C SER A 41 -16.32 -6.17 -4.84
N LEU A 42 -15.55 -7.15 -4.36
CA LEU A 42 -15.87 -7.87 -3.12
C LEU A 42 -15.45 -7.06 -1.89
N LYS A 43 -16.39 -6.81 -0.97
CA LYS A 43 -16.07 -6.18 0.32
C LYS A 43 -15.34 -7.17 1.23
N ASN A 44 -14.20 -6.78 1.79
CA ASN A 44 -13.36 -7.59 2.68
C ASN A 44 -12.97 -8.95 2.08
N PRO A 45 -12.22 -8.97 0.96
CA PRO A 45 -11.82 -10.22 0.32
C PRO A 45 -10.85 -11.01 1.21
N THR A 46 -10.89 -12.33 1.11
CA THR A 46 -9.87 -13.21 1.68
C THR A 46 -8.72 -13.41 0.70
N TYR A 47 -7.54 -13.76 1.21
CA TYR A 47 -6.35 -14.09 0.40
C TYR A 47 -6.69 -15.07 -0.73
N ASP A 48 -7.30 -16.21 -0.40
CA ASP A 48 -7.69 -17.23 -1.38
C ASP A 48 -8.66 -16.71 -2.45
N GLY A 49 -9.57 -15.80 -2.08
CA GLY A 49 -10.49 -15.19 -3.03
C GLY A 49 -9.78 -14.30 -4.04
N VAL A 50 -8.77 -13.55 -3.60
CA VAL A 50 -7.95 -12.71 -4.49
C VAL A 50 -7.05 -13.55 -5.37
N CYS A 51 -6.31 -14.51 -4.81
CA CYS A 51 -5.44 -15.41 -5.58
C CYS A 51 -6.22 -16.27 -6.58
N GLY A 52 -7.48 -16.63 -6.25
CA GLY A 52 -8.39 -17.32 -7.16
C GLY A 52 -8.96 -16.44 -8.28
N GLY A 53 -8.65 -15.15 -8.33
CA GLY A 53 -9.09 -14.21 -9.38
C GLY A 53 -10.58 -13.85 -9.36
N GLN A 54 -11.33 -14.30 -8.36
CA GLN A 54 -12.81 -14.20 -8.34
C GLN A 54 -13.31 -12.84 -7.82
N THR A 55 -12.44 -12.06 -7.17
CA THR A 55 -12.85 -10.84 -6.46
C THR A 55 -12.63 -9.56 -7.25
N GLY A 56 -11.86 -9.65 -8.34
CA GLY A 56 -11.43 -8.50 -9.14
C GLY A 56 -10.42 -7.58 -8.44
N HIS A 57 -9.95 -7.93 -7.24
CA HIS A 57 -8.92 -7.15 -6.56
C HIS A 57 -7.54 -7.41 -7.15
N ALA A 58 -6.73 -6.34 -7.19
CA ALA A 58 -5.31 -6.42 -7.47
C ALA A 58 -4.52 -6.35 -6.15
N GLU A 59 -3.36 -7.00 -6.13
CA GLU A 59 -2.37 -6.81 -5.09
C GLU A 59 -1.87 -5.35 -5.10
N ALA A 60 -1.92 -4.73 -3.93
CA ALA A 60 -1.53 -3.33 -3.75
C ALA A 60 -0.82 -3.13 -2.41
N ILE A 61 -0.09 -2.02 -2.31
CA ILE A 61 0.50 -1.55 -1.06
C ILE A 61 -0.04 -0.16 -0.73
N ARG A 62 -0.35 0.09 0.55
CA ARG A 62 -0.65 1.41 1.09
C ARG A 62 0.62 1.95 1.74
N ILE A 63 1.09 3.09 1.26
CA ILE A 63 2.28 3.77 1.77
C ILE A 63 1.85 5.03 2.49
N GLU A 64 2.34 5.21 3.72
CA GLU A 64 2.30 6.46 4.46
C GLU A 64 3.70 7.09 4.41
N PHE A 65 3.79 8.33 3.92
CA PHE A 65 5.07 9.02 3.71
C PHE A 65 5.00 10.52 4.02
N ASP A 66 6.17 11.10 4.25
CA ASP A 66 6.35 12.55 4.39
C ASP A 66 6.63 13.19 3.01
N PRO A 67 5.68 13.96 2.44
CA PRO A 67 5.80 14.59 1.14
C PRO A 67 6.90 15.67 1.09
N SER A 68 7.39 16.13 2.25
CA SER A 68 8.52 17.05 2.31
C SER A 68 9.87 16.36 2.10
N VAL A 69 9.92 15.03 2.26
CA VAL A 69 11.12 14.20 2.09
C VAL A 69 11.10 13.46 0.75
N ILE A 70 9.92 13.01 0.30
CA ILE A 70 9.75 12.21 -0.93
C ILE A 70 8.43 12.57 -1.65
N SER A 71 8.46 12.76 -2.98
CA SER A 71 7.32 13.22 -3.80
C SER A 71 7.23 12.50 -5.14
#